data_AF-A0A2P2C4T1-F1
#
_entry.id   AF-A0A2P2C4T1-F1
#
_cell.length_a   1.000
_cell.length_b   1.000
_cell.length_c   1.000
_cell.angle_alpha   90.00
_cell.angle_beta   90.00
_cell.angle_gamma   90.00
#
_symmetry.space_group_name_H-M   'P 1'
#
loop_
_entity.id
_entity.type
_entity.pdbx_description
1 polymer ?
#
loop_
_entity_poly.entity_id
_entity_poly.type
_entity_poly.pdbx_seq_one_letter_code
_entity_poly.pdbx_strand_id
1 'polypeptide(L)'
;MTRRTRLAGALAALACLGSLSACGGDDDVDTSTDPVEVEVGKAFTWNGFAVDDGWTLEGVERSVNAETVTTPRVKGTITNKVDETRAAIFEMVFSQDGGAIATVNCSAAKMQTDQSMAFECPGLSAVMPKDYDAVVVQEFRRDTSSS
;
A
#
# COMPACT_ATOMS: atom_id res chain seq x y z
N MET A 1 42.49 -14.77 -61.12
CA MET A 1 41.15 -14.71 -61.73
C MET A 1 40.16 -14.57 -60.57
N THR A 2 39.24 -13.60 -60.47
CA THR A 2 38.79 -12.53 -61.40
C THR A 2 38.28 -11.30 -60.60
N ARG A 3 38.18 -10.11 -61.21
CA ARG A 3 37.83 -8.81 -60.56
C ARG A 3 36.32 -8.47 -60.52
N ARG A 4 35.88 -7.69 -59.50
CA ARG A 4 34.84 -6.60 -59.41
C ARG A 4 34.60 -6.28 -57.90
N THR A 5 34.39 -5.07 -57.34
CA THR A 5 34.35 -3.64 -57.77
C THR A 5 33.21 -3.21 -58.70
N ARG A 6 32.46 -2.09 -58.51
CA ARG A 6 32.36 -1.04 -57.44
C ARG A 6 31.05 -1.25 -56.60
N LEU A 7 30.48 -0.42 -55.72
CA LEU A 7 30.62 0.98 -55.19
C LEU A 7 30.61 0.94 -53.63
N ALA A 8 30.84 1.97 -52.79
CA ALA A 8 30.94 3.45 -52.83
C ALA A 8 29.66 4.27 -52.47
N GLY A 9 29.68 4.90 -51.29
CA GLY A 9 28.71 5.90 -50.77
C GLY A 9 28.49 5.73 -49.25
N ALA A 10 28.37 6.77 -48.41
CA ALA A 10 28.70 8.20 -48.52
C ALA A 10 28.87 8.76 -47.08
N LEU A 11 29.52 9.91 -46.89
CA LEU A 11 29.75 10.46 -45.54
C LEU A 11 28.48 11.08 -44.94
N ALA A 12 28.26 10.88 -43.64
CA ALA A 12 27.50 11.77 -42.78
C ALA A 12 28.21 11.85 -41.41
N ALA A 13 29.03 12.89 -41.21
CA ALA A 13 29.68 13.17 -39.94
C ALA A 13 29.03 14.40 -39.30
N LEU A 14 28.20 14.21 -38.28
CA LEU A 14 27.78 15.26 -37.36
C LEU A 14 28.33 14.93 -35.97
N ALA A 15 29.28 15.75 -35.50
CA ALA A 15 29.71 15.75 -34.12
C ALA A 15 29.05 16.93 -33.40
N CYS A 16 28.12 16.65 -32.50
CA CYS A 16 27.58 17.62 -31.55
C CYS A 16 27.82 17.09 -30.13
N LEU A 17 28.62 17.82 -29.35
CA LEU A 17 28.81 17.55 -27.93
C LEU A 17 27.54 17.97 -27.18
N GLY A 18 26.63 17.02 -26.96
CA GLY A 18 25.44 17.19 -26.12
C GLY A 18 25.73 16.75 -24.68
N SER A 19 26.03 17.70 -23.81
CA SER A 19 26.21 17.46 -22.37
C SER A 19 24.85 17.36 -21.65
N LEU A 20 24.80 16.53 -20.59
CA LEU A 20 23.72 16.43 -19.59
C LEU A 20 22.37 15.87 -20.07
N SER A 21 22.17 14.58 -19.79
CA SER A 21 20.90 14.07 -19.22
C SER A 21 21.22 12.99 -18.19
N ALA A 22 21.86 13.40 -17.08
CA ALA A 22 21.75 12.66 -15.83
C ALA A 22 20.38 13.04 -15.20
N CYS A 23 19.32 12.63 -15.86
CA CYS A 23 17.97 12.57 -15.33
C CYS A 23 17.84 11.11 -14.88
N GLY A 24 17.78 10.86 -13.58
CA GLY A 24 16.57 11.23 -12.86
C GLY A 24 15.56 10.15 -13.20
N GLY A 25 15.82 8.94 -12.72
CA GLY A 25 14.77 7.96 -12.59
C GLY A 25 13.98 8.42 -11.39
N ASP A 26 12.86 9.09 -11.65
CA ASP A 26 11.85 9.30 -10.62
C ASP A 26 11.32 7.90 -10.27
N ASP A 27 11.82 7.35 -9.15
CA ASP A 27 11.21 6.22 -8.45
C ASP A 27 9.87 6.75 -7.86
N ASP A 28 8.91 7.01 -8.75
CA ASP A 28 7.61 7.63 -8.46
C ASP A 28 6.86 6.78 -7.43
N VAL A 29 6.90 7.23 -6.19
CA VAL A 29 6.21 6.59 -5.06
C VAL A 29 4.71 6.73 -5.30
N ASP A 30 4.06 5.62 -5.66
CA ASP A 30 2.62 5.56 -5.89
C ASP A 30 1.86 6.08 -4.66
N THR A 31 1.31 7.28 -4.82
CA THR A 31 0.53 8.00 -3.81
C THR A 31 -0.97 7.90 -4.04
N SER A 32 -1.43 7.01 -4.91
CA SER A 32 -2.87 6.77 -5.09
C SER A 32 -3.52 6.31 -3.78
N THR A 33 -4.71 6.84 -3.52
CA THR A 33 -5.58 6.43 -2.43
C THR A 33 -6.69 5.47 -2.88
N ASP A 34 -6.67 5.04 -4.15
CA ASP A 34 -7.56 4.03 -4.70
C ASP A 34 -7.60 2.75 -3.82
N PRO A 35 -8.74 2.04 -3.72
CA PRO A 35 -8.83 0.82 -2.95
C PRO A 35 -7.97 -0.31 -3.56
N VAL A 36 -7.16 -0.98 -2.74
CA VAL A 36 -6.32 -2.11 -3.15
C VAL A 36 -6.66 -3.39 -2.38
N GLU A 37 -6.77 -4.52 -3.08
CA GLU A 37 -7.00 -5.83 -2.46
C GLU A 37 -5.67 -6.42 -1.95
N VAL A 38 -5.68 -6.99 -0.75
CA VAL A 38 -4.49 -7.51 -0.06
C VAL A 38 -4.75 -8.89 0.58
N GLU A 39 -3.74 -9.76 0.56
CA GLU A 39 -3.76 -11.06 1.26
C GLU A 39 -3.14 -10.89 2.66
N VAL A 40 -3.74 -11.52 3.68
CA VAL A 40 -3.27 -11.43 5.07
C VAL A 40 -1.83 -11.92 5.22
N GLY A 41 -0.98 -11.07 5.79
CA GLY A 41 0.44 -11.34 6.00
C GLY A 41 1.33 -11.16 4.77
N LYS A 42 0.82 -10.68 3.63
CA LYS A 42 1.65 -10.26 2.49
C LYS A 42 1.99 -8.78 2.56
N ALA A 43 3.21 -8.44 2.16
CA ALA A 43 3.58 -7.05 1.94
C ALA A 43 2.72 -6.40 0.85
N PHE A 44 2.40 -5.11 1.00
CA PHE A 44 1.65 -4.33 0.03
C PHE A 44 2.04 -2.84 0.09
N THR A 45 1.63 -2.07 -0.92
CA THR A 45 1.81 -0.61 -0.98
C THR A 45 0.47 0.09 -1.15
N TRP A 46 0.28 1.22 -0.47
CA TRP A 46 -0.90 2.07 -0.62
C TRP A 46 -0.57 3.52 -0.23
N ASN A 47 -1.00 4.52 -1.01
CA ASN A 47 -0.82 5.95 -0.74
C ASN A 47 0.65 6.35 -0.44
N GLY A 48 1.65 5.62 -0.93
CA GLY A 48 3.07 5.88 -0.64
C GLY A 48 3.52 5.43 0.76
N PHE A 49 2.78 4.53 1.39
CA PHE A 49 3.27 3.66 2.45
C PHE A 49 3.54 2.26 1.90
N ALA A 50 4.58 1.61 2.42
CA ALA A 50 4.81 0.18 2.24
C ALA A 50 4.53 -0.54 3.57
N VAL A 51 3.73 -1.61 3.54
CA VAL A 51 3.50 -2.51 4.67
C VAL A 51 4.32 -3.77 4.45
N ASP A 52 5.05 -4.18 5.50
CA ASP A 52 5.93 -5.35 5.47
C ASP A 52 5.13 -6.67 5.52
N ASP A 53 5.77 -7.79 5.14
CA ASP A 53 5.16 -9.11 5.31
C ASP A 53 5.06 -9.54 6.78
N GLY A 54 4.22 -10.54 7.05
CA GLY A 54 3.99 -11.06 8.41
C GLY A 54 3.05 -10.22 9.28
N TRP A 55 2.36 -9.22 8.72
CA TRP A 55 1.26 -8.53 9.42
C TRP A 55 0.13 -9.52 9.80
N THR A 56 -0.46 -9.34 10.97
CA THR A 56 -1.39 -10.32 11.57
C THR A 56 -2.83 -9.79 11.62
N LEU A 57 -3.79 -10.71 11.46
CA LEU A 57 -5.19 -10.54 11.88
C LEU A 57 -5.43 -11.46 13.08
N GLU A 58 -5.75 -10.87 14.23
CA GLU A 58 -5.95 -11.57 15.50
C GLU A 58 -7.39 -11.40 16.01
N GLY A 59 -7.94 -12.47 16.59
CA GLY A 59 -9.17 -12.39 17.39
C GLY A 59 -8.86 -12.00 18.83
N VAL A 60 -9.46 -10.91 19.31
CA VAL A 60 -9.36 -10.46 20.71
C VAL A 60 -10.73 -10.65 21.38
N GLU A 61 -10.76 -11.48 22.41
CA GLU A 61 -11.94 -11.62 23.28
C GLU A 61 -12.12 -10.36 24.13
N ARG A 62 -13.34 -9.81 24.14
CA ARG A 62 -13.72 -8.62 24.91
C ARG A 62 -15.08 -8.89 25.58
N SER A 63 -15.18 -8.61 26.88
CA SER A 63 -16.46 -8.70 27.60
C SER A 63 -17.31 -7.47 27.35
N VAL A 64 -18.54 -7.66 26.88
CA VAL A 64 -19.52 -6.61 26.61
C VAL A 64 -20.84 -7.04 27.24
N ASN A 65 -21.40 -6.23 28.16
CA ASN A 65 -22.67 -6.53 28.84
C ASN A 65 -22.78 -7.93 29.48
N ALA A 66 -21.64 -8.45 29.98
CA ALA A 66 -21.44 -9.81 30.51
C ALA A 66 -21.46 -10.96 29.49
N GLU A 67 -21.57 -10.68 28.19
CA GLU A 67 -21.26 -11.60 27.09
C GLU A 67 -19.79 -11.48 26.68
N THR A 68 -19.22 -12.51 26.05
CA THR A 68 -17.86 -12.47 25.48
C THR A 68 -17.95 -12.41 23.95
N VAL A 69 -17.38 -11.37 23.36
CA VAL A 69 -17.35 -11.16 21.90
C VAL A 69 -15.91 -11.21 21.41
N THR A 70 -15.64 -12.02 20.38
CA THR A 70 -14.36 -11.97 19.65
C THR A 70 -14.40 -10.85 18.63
N THR A 71 -13.42 -9.95 18.68
CA THR A 71 -13.32 -8.73 17.88
C THR A 71 -11.97 -8.70 17.16
N PRO A 72 -11.86 -8.17 15.93
CA PRO A 72 -10.62 -8.24 15.18
C PRO A 72 -9.61 -7.21 15.69
N ARG A 73 -8.32 -7.54 15.53
CA ARG A 73 -7.18 -6.66 15.72
C ARG A 73 -6.17 -6.96 14.64
N VAL A 74 -5.90 -5.97 13.78
CA VAL A 74 -4.82 -6.08 12.79
C VAL A 74 -3.58 -5.35 13.31
N LYS A 75 -2.38 -5.90 13.07
CA LYS A 75 -1.10 -5.23 13.34
C LYS A 75 -0.06 -5.55 12.26
N GLY A 76 0.91 -4.65 12.09
CA GLY A 76 2.12 -4.93 11.33
C GLY A 76 3.11 -3.78 11.42
N THR A 77 4.13 -3.82 10.55
CA THR A 77 5.05 -2.70 10.34
C THR A 77 4.65 -1.96 9.06
N ILE A 78 4.71 -0.63 9.09
CA ILE A 78 4.46 0.24 7.95
C ILE A 78 5.61 1.24 7.82
N THR A 79 6.05 1.50 6.61
CA THR A 79 7.18 2.38 6.27
C THR A 79 6.69 3.49 5.35
N ASN A 80 6.99 4.74 5.70
CA ASN A 80 6.65 5.91 4.88
C ASN A 80 7.68 6.09 3.75
N LYS A 81 7.22 6.11 2.49
CA LYS A 81 8.10 6.20 1.31
C LYS A 81 8.12 7.56 0.62
N VAL A 82 7.14 8.42 0.86
CA VAL A 82 7.15 9.80 0.36
C VAL A 82 8.11 10.68 1.17
N ASP A 83 8.70 11.69 0.54
CA ASP A 83 9.63 12.64 1.18
C ASP A 83 8.93 13.74 1.98
N GLU A 84 8.00 13.34 2.86
CA GLU A 84 7.38 14.22 3.85
C GLU A 84 7.10 13.49 5.18
N THR A 85 7.07 14.25 6.29
CA THR A 85 6.81 13.69 7.63
C THR A 85 5.31 13.62 7.95
N ARG A 86 4.71 12.43 7.76
CA ARG A 86 3.27 12.19 7.86
C ARG A 86 2.93 10.93 8.66
N ALA A 87 1.65 10.76 9.01
CA ALA A 87 1.14 9.58 9.72
C ALA A 87 0.27 8.73 8.78
N ALA A 88 0.26 7.42 8.95
CA ALA A 88 -0.66 6.54 8.22
C ALA A 88 -2.02 6.47 8.92
N ILE A 89 -3.09 6.70 8.17
CA ILE A 89 -4.48 6.51 8.60
C ILE A 89 -5.23 5.93 7.40
N PHE A 90 -5.82 4.74 7.56
CA PHE A 90 -6.49 4.00 6.48
C PHE A 90 -7.53 3.03 7.05
N GLU A 91 -8.32 2.41 6.19
CA GLU A 91 -9.22 1.31 6.53
C GLU A 91 -8.73 0.00 5.94
N MET A 92 -9.03 -1.10 6.63
CA MET A 92 -9.11 -2.44 6.04
C MET A 92 -10.56 -2.91 6.11
N VAL A 93 -11.15 -3.18 4.95
CA VAL A 93 -12.51 -3.70 4.78
C VAL A 93 -12.43 -5.19 4.42
N PHE A 94 -12.98 -6.04 5.28
CA PHE A 94 -13.17 -7.46 5.01
C PHE A 94 -14.48 -7.65 4.26
N SER A 95 -14.45 -8.33 3.11
CA SER A 95 -15.63 -8.54 2.27
C SER A 95 -15.90 -10.00 1.94
N GLN A 96 -17.18 -10.32 1.75
CA GLN A 96 -17.71 -11.62 1.33
C GLN A 96 -18.75 -11.37 0.23
N ASP A 97 -18.71 -12.11 -0.88
CA ASP A 97 -19.57 -11.89 -2.06
C ASP A 97 -19.59 -10.43 -2.57
N GLY A 98 -18.50 -9.68 -2.33
CA GLY A 98 -18.38 -8.24 -2.65
C GLY A 98 -19.08 -7.27 -1.68
N GLY A 99 -19.74 -7.76 -0.63
CA GLY A 99 -20.29 -6.96 0.46
C GLY A 99 -19.31 -6.82 1.63
N ALA A 100 -19.20 -5.63 2.23
CA ALA A 100 -18.39 -5.41 3.42
C ALA A 100 -19.03 -6.07 4.65
N ILE A 101 -18.30 -6.97 5.33
CA ILE A 101 -18.76 -7.69 6.54
C ILE A 101 -18.08 -7.19 7.83
N ALA A 102 -16.91 -6.57 7.72
CA ALA A 102 -16.25 -5.87 8.84
C ALA A 102 -15.30 -4.79 8.30
N THR A 103 -15.21 -3.66 8.99
CA THR A 103 -14.22 -2.61 8.71
C THR A 103 -13.40 -2.37 9.97
N VAL A 104 -12.07 -2.23 9.83
CA VAL A 104 -11.18 -1.83 10.91
C VAL A 104 -10.37 -0.60 10.53
N ASN A 105 -10.31 0.36 11.44
CA ASN A 105 -9.65 1.65 11.22
C ASN A 105 -8.20 1.55 11.67
N CYS A 106 -7.27 1.63 10.73
CA CYS A 106 -5.84 1.44 10.92
C CYS A 106 -5.13 2.77 11.15
N SER A 107 -4.14 2.79 12.06
CA SER A 107 -3.30 3.96 12.27
C SER A 107 -1.86 3.62 12.66
N ALA A 108 -0.93 4.48 12.27
CA ALA A 108 0.44 4.54 12.76
C ALA A 108 0.82 5.98 13.13
N ALA A 109 1.86 6.13 13.96
CA ALA A 109 2.39 7.44 14.34
C ALA A 109 3.04 8.17 13.14
N LYS A 110 3.42 9.45 13.33
CA LYS A 110 4.18 10.18 12.31
C LYS A 110 5.55 9.53 12.06
N MET A 111 5.88 9.41 10.78
CA MET A 111 7.10 8.84 10.22
C MET A 111 7.78 9.89 9.34
N GLN A 112 9.10 9.97 9.39
CA GLN A 112 9.92 10.65 8.37
C GLN A 112 10.01 9.77 7.10
N THR A 113 10.65 10.27 6.04
CA THR A 113 11.04 9.48 4.86
C THR A 113 11.82 8.23 5.29
N ASP A 114 11.47 7.07 4.73
CA ASP A 114 12.00 5.74 5.06
C ASP A 114 11.90 5.29 6.53
N GLN A 115 11.19 6.02 7.40
CA GLN A 115 10.97 5.59 8.77
C GLN A 115 9.85 4.54 8.83
N SER A 116 10.17 3.37 9.37
CA SER A 116 9.21 2.32 9.74
C SER A 116 8.64 2.55 11.15
N MET A 117 7.34 2.28 11.33
CA MET A 117 6.66 2.25 12.63
C MET A 117 5.66 1.08 12.69
N ALA A 118 5.27 0.66 13.88
CA ALA A 118 4.15 -0.27 14.03
C ALA A 118 2.82 0.44 13.70
N PHE A 119 1.92 -0.26 13.00
CA PHE A 119 0.52 0.13 12.85
C PHE A 119 -0.40 -0.84 13.61
N GLU A 120 -1.56 -0.33 14.04
CA GLU A 120 -2.62 -1.14 14.63
C GLU A 120 -3.99 -0.70 14.12
N CYS A 121 -4.86 -1.68 13.88
CA CYS A 121 -6.27 -1.48 13.55
C CYS A 121 -7.15 -2.19 14.60
N PRO A 122 -7.61 -1.48 15.65
CA PRO A 122 -8.42 -2.06 16.71
C PRO A 122 -9.89 -2.10 16.29
N GLY A 123 -10.40 -3.28 15.92
CA GLY A 123 -11.80 -3.50 15.54
C GLY A 123 -12.77 -3.47 16.72
N LEU A 124 -12.79 -2.39 17.49
CA LEU A 124 -13.67 -2.22 18.67
C LEU A 124 -15.16 -2.14 18.29
N SER A 125 -15.46 -1.74 17.05
CA SER A 125 -16.80 -1.65 16.46
C SER A 125 -17.18 -2.86 15.59
N ALA A 126 -16.34 -3.90 15.52
CA ALA A 126 -16.50 -5.03 14.63
C ALA A 126 -16.46 -6.38 15.37
N VAL A 127 -17.28 -7.33 14.94
CA VAL A 127 -17.11 -8.75 15.29
C VAL A 127 -16.00 -9.33 14.42
N MET A 128 -15.27 -10.33 14.93
CA MET A 128 -14.21 -11.02 14.17
C MET A 128 -14.80 -11.58 12.85
N PRO A 129 -14.35 -11.12 11.67
CA PRO A 129 -14.87 -11.61 10.40
C PRO A 129 -14.47 -13.08 10.20
N LYS A 130 -15.34 -13.81 9.54
CA LYS A 130 -15.15 -15.21 9.14
C LYS A 130 -15.50 -15.34 7.68
N ASP A 131 -14.86 -16.30 7.01
CA ASP A 131 -15.23 -16.73 5.66
C ASP A 131 -15.28 -15.56 4.64
N TYR A 132 -14.42 -14.55 4.84
CA TYR A 132 -14.25 -13.44 3.90
C TYR A 132 -13.38 -13.87 2.73
N ASP A 133 -13.70 -13.36 1.54
CA ASP A 133 -13.02 -13.68 0.29
C ASP A 133 -11.85 -12.71 0.02
N ALA A 134 -11.98 -11.45 0.46
CA ALA A 134 -11.01 -10.39 0.22
C ALA A 134 -10.84 -9.44 1.41
N VAL A 135 -9.69 -8.77 1.46
CA VAL A 135 -9.40 -7.63 2.35
C VAL A 135 -9.01 -6.45 1.48
N VAL A 136 -9.71 -5.32 1.61
CA VAL A 136 -9.48 -4.13 0.80
C VAL A 136 -8.94 -3.00 1.69
N VAL A 137 -7.76 -2.49 1.35
CA VAL A 137 -7.17 -1.29 1.96
C VAL A 137 -7.70 -0.06 1.23
N GLN A 138 -8.22 0.94 1.95
CA GLN A 138 -8.79 2.17 1.37
C GLN A 138 -8.61 3.39 2.30
N GLU A 139 -8.99 4.57 1.80
CA GLU A 139 -9.08 5.79 2.62
C GLU A 139 -9.96 5.60 3.85
N PHE A 140 -9.51 6.12 5.00
CA PHE A 140 -10.34 6.19 6.20
C PHE A 140 -11.48 7.21 6.02
N ARG A 141 -12.72 6.72 6.12
CA ARG A 141 -13.95 7.50 6.04
C ARG A 141 -14.52 7.67 7.43
N ARG A 142 -14.69 8.93 7.85
CA ARG A 142 -15.53 9.22 9.02
C ARG A 142 -16.99 9.08 8.62
N ASP A 143 -17.66 8.06 9.17
CA ASP A 143 -19.12 8.02 9.22
C ASP A 143 -19.65 9.28 9.90
N THR A 144 -20.21 10.19 9.10
CA THR A 144 -20.97 11.36 9.58
C THR A 144 -22.43 11.02 9.88
N SER A 145 -22.71 9.72 10.07
CA SER A 145 -24.01 9.07 10.24
C SER A 145 -24.64 9.33 11.61
N SER A 146 -24.75 10.60 12.01
CA SER A 146 -25.54 11.03 13.16
C SER A 146 -27.00 10.60 12.99
N SER A 147 -27.48 9.75 13.89
CA SER A 147 -28.88 9.28 13.98
C SER A 147 -29.41 9.49 15.40
#